data_AF-A0A2E0YY15-F1
#
_entry.id   AF-A0A2E0YY15-F1
#
_cell.length_a   1.000
_cell.length_b   1.000
_cell.length_c   1.000
_cell.angle_alpha   90.00
_cell.angle_beta   90.00
_cell.angle_gamma   90.00
#
_symmetry.space_group_name_H-M   'P 1'
#
loop_
_entity.id
_entity.type
_entity.pdbx_description
1 polymer ?
#
loop_
_entity_poly.entity_id
_entity_poly.type
_entity_poly.pdbx_seq_one_letter_code
_entity_poly.pdbx_strand_id
1 'polypeptide(L)'
;MKPIMTAQLAKSPAAVLPAALPAMAPLLDELHACLWRQDLLPGQVLELCRLRLWQLHGLALDEAGAACELPAQKRQALSRWDSSEQFDAAERACLAFAEVYAMDVQAITDAQAEAVKAHFGDAGLVLLIEALGQFDGVARLRRLWPAAGRA
;
A
#
# COMPACT_ATOMS: atom_id res chain seq x y z
N MET A 1 4.48 53.74 -9.48
CA MET A 1 3.53 52.61 -9.45
C MET A 1 4.06 51.54 -10.40
N LYS A 2 4.67 50.46 -9.89
CA LYS A 2 5.16 49.33 -10.70
C LYS A 2 4.12 48.20 -10.64
N PRO A 3 3.81 47.53 -11.77
CA PRO A 3 2.80 46.48 -11.80
C PRO A 3 3.28 45.25 -11.00
N ILE A 4 2.34 44.69 -10.25
CA ILE A 4 2.50 43.43 -9.50
C ILE A 4 2.69 42.32 -10.53
N MET A 5 3.85 41.67 -10.47
CA MET A 5 4.19 40.53 -11.31
C MET A 5 3.25 39.37 -10.95
N THR A 6 2.48 38.96 -11.94
CA THR A 6 1.47 37.91 -11.92
C THR A 6 2.03 36.63 -11.29
N ALA A 7 1.27 36.04 -10.36
CA ALA A 7 1.59 34.77 -9.73
C ALA A 7 1.99 33.73 -10.79
N GLN A 8 3.21 33.23 -10.67
CA GLN A 8 3.76 32.18 -11.50
C GLN A 8 2.89 30.93 -11.28
N LEU A 9 2.25 30.48 -12.36
CA LEU A 9 1.44 29.25 -12.40
C LEU A 9 2.13 28.14 -11.61
N ALA A 10 1.43 27.60 -10.60
CA ALA A 10 1.85 26.39 -9.91
C ALA A 10 2.13 25.30 -10.95
N LYS A 11 3.40 24.96 -11.17
CA LYS A 11 3.78 23.83 -12.02
C LYS A 11 3.13 22.60 -11.41
N SER A 12 2.22 21.95 -12.14
CA SER A 12 1.63 20.69 -11.69
C SER A 12 2.77 19.70 -11.39
N PRO A 13 2.76 18.99 -10.25
CA PRO A 13 3.73 17.93 -9.97
C PRO A 13 3.74 16.86 -11.07
N ALA A 14 2.66 16.75 -11.85
CA ALA A 14 2.57 15.91 -13.05
C ALA A 14 3.60 16.23 -14.14
N ALA A 15 4.14 17.45 -14.19
CA ALA A 15 5.05 17.89 -15.24
C ALA A 15 6.54 17.53 -14.97
N VAL A 16 6.87 16.97 -13.80
CA VAL A 16 8.24 16.60 -13.42
C VAL A 16 8.27 15.12 -13.06
N LEU A 17 8.20 14.26 -14.08
CA LEU A 17 8.67 12.88 -13.94
C LEU A 17 10.19 12.90 -14.15
N PRO A 18 11.01 12.49 -13.16
CA PRO A 18 12.43 12.27 -13.38
C PRO A 18 12.69 11.50 -14.67
N ALA A 19 13.62 11.97 -15.52
CA ALA A 19 13.96 11.30 -16.78
C ALA A 19 14.42 9.84 -16.59
N ALA A 20 14.83 9.47 -15.37
CA ALA A 20 15.21 8.12 -14.99
C ALA A 20 14.02 7.15 -14.76
N LEU A 21 12.79 7.64 -14.58
CA LEU A 21 11.63 6.79 -14.25
C LEU A 21 11.36 5.67 -15.26
N PRO A 22 11.40 5.90 -16.59
CA PRO A 22 11.23 4.82 -17.56
C PRO A 22 12.28 3.70 -17.44
N ALA A 23 13.53 4.05 -17.08
CA ALA A 23 14.60 3.08 -16.90
C ALA A 23 14.48 2.32 -15.57
N MET A 24 13.90 2.94 -14.53
CA MET A 24 13.68 2.31 -13.22
C MET A 24 12.42 1.45 -13.19
N ALA A 25 11.40 1.77 -13.98
CA ALA A 25 10.11 1.07 -14.02
C ALA A 25 10.24 -0.47 -14.06
N PRO A 26 10.99 -1.10 -14.99
CA PRO A 26 11.08 -2.55 -15.03
C PRO A 26 11.75 -3.16 -13.79
N LEU A 27 12.68 -2.46 -13.15
CA LEU A 27 13.32 -2.93 -11.91
C LEU A 27 12.38 -2.85 -10.72
N LEU A 28 11.56 -1.79 -10.65
CA LEU A 28 10.52 -1.64 -9.63
C LEU A 28 9.42 -2.68 -9.82
N ASP A 29 9.02 -2.97 -11.05
CA ASP A 29 8.04 -4.00 -11.37
C ASP A 29 8.55 -5.39 -10.96
N GLU A 30 9.81 -5.71 -11.25
CA GLU A 30 10.43 -6.99 -10.86
C GLU A 30 10.55 -7.12 -9.34
N LEU A 31 10.99 -6.05 -8.65
CA LEU A 31 11.04 -6.01 -7.19
C LEU A 31 9.65 -6.20 -6.58
N HIS A 32 8.63 -5.56 -7.14
CA HIS A 32 7.25 -5.72 -6.72
C HIS A 32 6.75 -7.16 -6.96
N ALA A 33 7.09 -7.76 -8.10
CA ALA A 33 6.74 -9.15 -8.42
C ALA A 33 7.35 -10.16 -7.43
N CYS A 34 8.56 -9.89 -6.90
CA CYS A 34 9.17 -10.72 -5.87
C CYS A 34 8.31 -10.85 -4.60
N LEU A 35 7.60 -9.79 -4.19
CA LEU A 35 6.70 -9.84 -3.02
C LEU A 35 5.59 -10.88 -3.17
N TRP A 36 5.17 -11.15 -4.41
CA TRP A 36 4.07 -12.09 -4.70
C TRP A 36 4.56 -13.52 -4.96
N ARG A 37 5.87 -13.75 -5.12
CA ARG A 37 6.47 -15.07 -5.39
C ARG A 37 7.17 -15.70 -4.18
N GLN A 38 7.29 -14.98 -3.08
CA GLN A 38 7.86 -15.48 -1.83
C GLN A 38 6.85 -16.38 -1.08
N ASP A 39 7.36 -17.19 -0.13
CA ASP A 39 6.57 -18.16 0.65
C ASP A 39 6.51 -17.87 2.17
N LEU A 40 7.01 -16.71 2.60
CA LEU A 40 6.97 -16.24 4.00
C LEU A 40 5.60 -15.70 4.43
N LEU A 41 4.84 -15.11 3.49
CA LEU A 41 3.49 -14.59 3.70
C LEU A 41 2.54 -15.07 2.60
N PRO A 42 1.33 -15.53 2.92
CA PRO A 42 0.32 -15.84 1.92
C PRO A 42 -0.01 -14.60 1.07
N GLY A 43 -0.08 -14.76 -0.26
CA GLY A 43 -0.42 -13.66 -1.17
C GLY A 43 -1.77 -12.99 -0.84
N GLN A 44 -2.71 -13.74 -0.28
CA GLN A 44 -3.99 -13.16 0.18
C GLN A 44 -3.82 -12.18 1.35
N VAL A 45 -2.91 -12.45 2.29
CA VAL A 45 -2.60 -11.51 3.39
C VAL A 45 -1.99 -10.22 2.84
N LEU A 46 -1.06 -10.34 1.89
CA LEU A 46 -0.46 -9.18 1.22
C LEU A 46 -1.50 -8.35 0.47
N GLU A 47 -2.42 -8.99 -0.25
CA GLU A 47 -3.50 -8.30 -0.96
C GLU A 47 -4.46 -7.60 0.00
N LEU A 48 -4.80 -8.21 1.14
CA LEU A 48 -5.61 -7.56 2.18
C LEU A 48 -4.95 -6.30 2.70
N CYS A 49 -3.66 -6.36 3.07
CA CYS A 49 -2.89 -5.21 3.52
C CYS A 49 -2.80 -4.12 2.43
N ARG A 50 -2.54 -4.50 1.18
CA ARG A 50 -2.47 -3.56 0.05
C ARG A 50 -3.78 -2.82 -0.15
N LEU A 51 -4.91 -3.55 -0.22
CA LEU A 51 -6.22 -2.95 -0.38
C LEU A 51 -6.61 -2.09 0.83
N ARG A 52 -6.21 -2.48 2.05
CA ARG A 52 -6.48 -1.67 3.23
C ARG A 52 -5.73 -0.35 3.20
N LEU A 53 -4.44 -0.37 2.83
CA LEU A 53 -3.66 0.86 2.62
C LEU A 53 -4.31 1.76 1.57
N TRP A 54 -4.78 1.18 0.46
CA TRP A 54 -5.50 1.94 -0.57
C TRP A 54 -6.75 2.63 -0.02
N GLN A 55 -7.55 1.94 0.80
CA GLN A 55 -8.70 2.55 1.48
C GLN A 55 -8.28 3.71 2.40
N LEU A 56 -7.21 3.55 3.18
CA LEU A 56 -6.70 4.59 4.09
C LEU A 56 -6.16 5.80 3.33
N HIS A 57 -5.58 5.57 2.15
CA HIS A 57 -5.20 6.62 1.21
C HIS A 57 -6.36 7.15 0.39
N GLY A 58 -7.60 6.66 0.59
CA GLY A 58 -8.83 7.07 -0.11
C GLY A 58 -8.85 6.76 -1.61
N LEU A 59 -8.13 5.72 -2.05
CA LEU A 59 -8.15 5.20 -3.41
C LEU A 59 -9.30 4.20 -3.58
N ALA A 60 -9.85 4.15 -4.79
CA ALA A 60 -10.94 3.24 -5.12
C ALA A 60 -10.39 1.81 -5.36
N LEU A 61 -11.03 0.79 -4.79
CA LEU A 61 -10.54 -0.60 -4.83
C LEU A 61 -10.77 -1.30 -6.17
N ASP A 62 -11.72 -0.81 -6.96
CA ASP A 62 -11.99 -1.23 -8.34
C ASP A 62 -10.87 -0.83 -9.29
N GLU A 63 -10.19 0.30 -9.03
CA GLU A 63 -9.02 0.74 -9.80
C GLU A 63 -7.73 -0.02 -9.45
N ALA A 64 -7.77 -0.91 -8.45
CA ALA A 64 -6.58 -1.48 -7.84
C ALA A 64 -5.93 -2.61 -8.62
N GLY A 65 -6.64 -3.21 -9.56
CA GLY A 65 -6.32 -4.55 -10.06
C GLY A 65 -6.29 -5.58 -8.91
N ALA A 66 -6.32 -6.87 -9.24
CA ALA A 66 -6.04 -7.91 -8.27
C ALA A 66 -4.61 -8.41 -8.48
N ALA A 67 -3.76 -8.30 -7.45
CA ALA A 67 -2.44 -8.94 -7.47
C ALA A 67 -2.53 -10.39 -6.98
N CYS A 68 -3.51 -10.68 -6.12
CA CYS A 68 -3.91 -12.00 -5.68
C CYS A 68 -5.44 -12.08 -5.62
N GLU A 69 -6.02 -13.22 -5.98
CA GLU A 69 -7.46 -13.45 -5.86
C GLU A 69 -7.88 -13.48 -4.39
N LEU A 70 -8.93 -12.73 -4.07
CA LEU A 70 -9.54 -12.70 -2.74
C LEU A 70 -11.02 -13.06 -2.80
N PRO A 71 -11.54 -13.80 -1.81
CA PRO A 71 -12.98 -13.99 -1.67
C PRO A 71 -13.72 -12.65 -1.65
N ALA A 72 -14.81 -12.57 -2.43
CA ALA A 72 -15.61 -11.35 -2.53
C ALA A 72 -16.10 -10.85 -1.16
N GLN A 73 -16.44 -11.76 -0.24
CA GLN A 73 -16.89 -11.44 1.11
C GLN A 73 -15.81 -10.71 1.91
N LYS A 74 -14.54 -11.16 1.84
CA LYS A 74 -13.40 -10.50 2.49
C LYS A 74 -13.18 -9.11 1.91
N ARG A 75 -13.17 -8.98 0.57
CA ARG A 75 -13.01 -7.67 -0.08
C ARG A 75 -14.10 -6.68 0.34
N GLN A 76 -15.36 -7.11 0.43
CA GLN A 76 -16.48 -6.27 0.87
C GLN A 76 -16.43 -5.93 2.36
N ALA A 77 -15.92 -6.84 3.19
CA ALA A 77 -15.82 -6.65 4.64
C ALA A 77 -14.58 -5.85 5.08
N LEU A 78 -13.61 -5.61 4.18
CA LEU A 78 -12.30 -5.07 4.53
C LEU A 78 -12.34 -3.70 5.24
N SER A 79 -13.31 -2.83 4.91
CA SER A 79 -13.42 -1.52 5.58
C SER A 79 -13.81 -1.61 7.06
N ARG A 80 -14.34 -2.77 7.48
CA ARG A 80 -14.83 -3.11 8.82
C ARG A 80 -14.19 -4.40 9.33
N TRP A 81 -12.94 -4.64 8.93
CA TRP A 81 -12.25 -5.90 9.21
C TRP A 81 -12.15 -6.21 10.71
N ASP A 82 -12.02 -5.17 11.54
CA ASP A 82 -11.89 -5.22 12.99
C ASP A 82 -13.10 -5.88 13.67
N SER A 83 -14.30 -5.68 13.12
CA SER A 83 -15.57 -6.21 13.61
C SER A 83 -16.13 -7.36 12.78
N SER A 84 -15.47 -7.73 11.69
CA SER A 84 -15.92 -8.79 10.79
C SER A 84 -15.34 -10.16 11.18
N GLU A 85 -16.20 -11.18 11.16
CA GLU A 85 -15.83 -12.58 11.35
C GLU A 85 -15.16 -13.21 10.11
N GLN A 86 -15.02 -12.46 9.01
CA GLN A 86 -14.43 -12.97 7.77
C GLN A 86 -12.91 -13.14 7.83
N PHE A 87 -12.25 -12.57 8.85
CA PHE A 87 -10.80 -12.50 8.96
C PHE A 87 -10.30 -13.36 10.10
N ASP A 88 -9.30 -14.19 9.83
CA ASP A 88 -8.67 -15.01 10.87
C ASP A 88 -7.68 -14.20 11.73
N ALA A 89 -7.09 -14.85 12.74
CA ALA A 89 -6.15 -14.19 13.65
C ALA A 89 -4.90 -13.64 12.95
N ALA A 90 -4.37 -14.35 11.95
CA ALA A 90 -3.17 -13.94 11.23
C ALA A 90 -3.45 -12.73 10.34
N GLU A 91 -4.57 -12.75 9.63
CA GLU A 91 -5.05 -11.63 8.80
C GLU A 91 -5.30 -10.39 9.65
N ARG A 92 -5.95 -10.55 10.80
CA ARG A 92 -6.22 -9.45 11.73
C ARG A 92 -4.94 -8.85 12.30
N ALA A 93 -3.93 -9.66 12.63
CA ALA A 93 -2.64 -9.17 13.10
C ALA A 93 -1.95 -8.31 12.02
N CYS A 94 -1.92 -8.78 10.77
CA CYS A 94 -1.33 -8.03 9.66
C CYS A 94 -2.13 -6.77 9.30
N LEU A 95 -3.46 -6.80 9.36
CA LEU A 95 -4.31 -5.62 9.12
C LEU A 95 -4.10 -4.57 10.22
N ALA A 96 -4.10 -4.96 11.49
CA ALA A 96 -3.83 -4.07 12.61
C ALA A 96 -2.46 -3.41 12.49
N PHE A 97 -1.44 -4.19 12.11
CA PHE A 97 -0.09 -3.69 11.85
C PHE A 97 -0.07 -2.69 10.68
N ALA A 98 -0.74 -3.02 9.57
CA ALA A 98 -0.80 -2.18 8.37
C ALA A 98 -1.46 -0.81 8.62
N GLU A 99 -2.51 -0.76 9.46
CA GLU A 99 -3.15 0.52 9.80
C GLU A 99 -2.21 1.44 10.59
N VAL A 100 -1.52 0.91 11.61
CA VAL A 100 -0.56 1.71 12.38
C VAL A 100 0.62 2.11 11.50
N TYR A 101 1.12 1.21 10.66
CA TYR A 101 2.18 1.53 9.68
C TYR A 101 1.79 2.73 8.79
N ALA A 102 0.55 2.77 8.29
CA ALA A 102 0.06 3.84 7.42
C ALA A 102 -0.07 5.18 8.13
N MET A 103 -0.43 5.15 9.42
CA MET A 103 -0.72 6.33 10.23
C MET A 103 0.54 6.91 10.88
N ASP A 104 1.27 6.07 11.60
CA ASP A 104 2.51 6.40 12.31
C ASP A 104 3.32 5.12 12.56
N VAL A 105 4.31 4.88 11.71
CA VAL A 105 5.22 3.72 11.83
C VAL A 105 5.98 3.70 13.16
N GLN A 106 6.19 4.85 13.81
CA GLN A 106 6.86 4.93 15.11
C GLN A 106 5.94 4.53 16.27
N ALA A 107 4.63 4.47 16.05
CA ALA A 107 3.64 4.03 17.03
C ALA A 107 3.42 2.50 17.02
N ILE A 108 4.11 1.76 16.15
CA ILE A 108 4.07 0.29 16.14
C ILE A 108 4.66 -0.22 17.45
N THR A 109 3.84 -0.93 18.22
CA THR A 109 4.24 -1.52 19.49
C THR A 109 4.87 -2.89 19.31
N ASP A 110 5.71 -3.30 20.27
CA ASP A 110 6.25 -4.66 20.33
C ASP A 110 5.13 -5.71 20.30
N ALA A 111 4.00 -5.45 20.97
CA ALA A 111 2.85 -6.36 20.98
C ALA A 111 2.26 -6.58 19.58
N GLN A 112 2.24 -5.56 18.72
CA GLN A 112 1.78 -5.68 17.34
C GLN A 112 2.79 -6.43 16.47
N ALA A 113 4.09 -6.16 16.66
CA ALA A 113 5.15 -6.92 16.00
C ALA A 113 5.10 -8.42 16.38
N GLU A 114 4.99 -8.71 17.68
CA GLU A 114 4.89 -10.08 18.19
C GLU A 114 3.61 -10.79 17.73
N ALA A 115 2.49 -10.07 17.58
CA ALA A 115 1.27 -10.65 17.02
C ALA A 115 1.45 -11.17 15.59
N VAL A 116 2.18 -10.43 14.74
CA VAL A 116 2.51 -10.89 13.37
C VAL A 116 3.50 -12.05 13.42
N LYS A 117 4.55 -11.94 14.24
CA LYS A 117 5.57 -12.98 14.40
C LYS A 117 5.01 -14.30 14.91
N ALA A 118 3.99 -14.28 15.76
CA ALA A 118 3.33 -15.48 16.24
C ALA A 118 2.76 -16.35 15.09
N HIS A 119 2.47 -15.74 13.93
CA HIS A 119 1.96 -16.43 12.75
C HIS A 119 3.03 -16.66 11.67
N PHE A 120 3.96 -15.72 11.47
CA PHE A 120 4.87 -15.74 10.31
C PHE A 120 6.36 -15.63 10.66
N GLY A 121 6.69 -15.59 11.95
CA GLY A 121 8.06 -15.41 12.45
C GLY A 121 8.67 -14.05 12.10
N ASP A 122 9.93 -13.86 12.48
CA ASP A 122 10.66 -12.60 12.24
C ASP A 122 10.83 -12.29 10.75
N ALA A 123 11.11 -13.31 9.92
CA ALA A 123 11.26 -13.14 8.48
C ALA A 123 9.94 -12.68 7.82
N GLY A 124 8.80 -13.21 8.27
CA GLY A 124 7.48 -12.78 7.80
C GLY A 124 7.16 -11.34 8.21
N LEU A 125 7.52 -10.93 9.43
CA LEU A 125 7.37 -9.53 9.86
C LEU A 125 8.21 -8.58 8.99
N VAL A 126 9.49 -8.91 8.75
CA VAL A 126 10.36 -8.10 7.90
C VAL A 126 9.80 -7.95 6.49
N LEU A 127 9.31 -9.06 5.91
CA LEU A 127 8.67 -9.02 4.61
C LEU A 127 7.40 -8.18 4.62
N LEU A 128 6.55 -8.27 5.66
CA LEU A 128 5.35 -7.46 5.78
C LEU A 128 5.70 -5.98 5.75
N ILE A 129 6.71 -5.56 6.52
CA ILE A 129 7.17 -4.16 6.57
C ILE A 129 7.63 -3.68 5.19
N GLU A 130 8.44 -4.47 4.48
CA GLU A 130 8.89 -4.14 3.12
C GLU A 130 7.71 -4.02 2.14
N ALA A 131 6.78 -4.98 2.19
CA ALA A 131 5.58 -4.96 1.35
C ALA A 131 4.72 -3.72 1.61
N LEU A 132 4.49 -3.37 2.87
CA LEU A 132 3.75 -2.17 3.26
C LEU A 132 4.44 -0.90 2.76
N GLY A 133 5.77 -0.81 2.82
CA GLY A 133 6.53 0.30 2.26
C GLY A 133 6.29 0.48 0.75
N GLN A 134 6.33 -0.60 -0.01
CA GLN A 134 6.05 -0.54 -1.45
C GLN A 134 4.60 -0.17 -1.75
N PHE A 135 3.64 -0.76 -1.04
CA PHE A 135 2.22 -0.49 -1.25
C PHE A 135 1.84 0.95 -0.88
N ASP A 136 2.34 1.46 0.25
CA ASP A 136 2.15 2.84 0.71
C ASP A 136 2.80 3.83 -0.27
N GLY A 137 4.01 3.54 -0.73
CA GLY A 137 4.69 4.30 -1.78
C GLY A 137 3.86 4.41 -3.05
N VAL A 138 3.38 3.27 -3.57
CA VAL A 138 2.51 3.24 -4.77
C VAL A 138 1.21 4.02 -4.55
N ALA A 139 0.57 3.89 -3.39
CA ALA A 139 -0.66 4.62 -3.08
C ALA A 139 -0.43 6.15 -3.09
N ARG A 140 0.67 6.62 -2.50
CA ARG A 140 1.07 8.04 -2.52
C ARG A 140 1.44 8.51 -3.92
N LEU A 141 2.17 7.70 -4.70
CA LEU A 141 2.49 8.02 -6.11
C LEU A 141 1.22 8.23 -6.93
N ARG A 142 0.18 7.41 -6.73
CA ARG A 142 -1.13 7.59 -7.40
C ARG A 142 -1.86 8.86 -6.98
N ARG A 143 -1.62 9.36 -5.76
CA ARG A 143 -2.17 10.65 -5.32
C ARG A 143 -1.43 11.84 -5.91
N LEU A 144 -0.11 11.74 -6.05
CA LEU A 144 0.73 12.78 -6.66
C LEU A 144 0.57 12.84 -8.18
N TRP A 145 0.51 11.68 -8.81
CA TRP A 145 0.36 11.46 -10.24
C TRP A 145 -0.90 10.63 -10.49
N PRO A 146 -2.10 11.20 -10.28
CA PRO A 146 -3.32 10.53 -10.71
C PRO A 146 -3.19 10.25 -12.21
N ALA A 147 -3.75 9.14 -12.67
CA ALA A 147 -3.72 8.73 -14.07
C ALA A 147 -4.55 9.68 -14.96
N ALA A 148 -4.23 10.97 -14.96
CA ALA A 148 -4.74 11.97 -15.87
C ALA A 148 -3.99 11.77 -17.19
N GLY A 149 -4.64 11.11 -18.17
CA GLY A 149 -4.11 11.02 -19.53
C GLY A 149 -4.17 9.67 -20.23
N ARG A 150 -4.94 8.69 -19.76
CA ARG A 150 -5.42 7.62 -20.65
C ARG A 150 -6.82 7.99 -21.16
N ALA A 151 -6.86 8.94 -22.07
CA ALA A 151 -7.95 9.10 -23.04
C ALA A 151 -7.70 8.15 -24.21
#